data_AF-Q5S670-F1
#
_entry.id   AF-Q5S670-F1
#
_cell.length_a   1.000
_cell.length_b   1.000
_cell.length_c   1.000
_cell.angle_alpha   90.00
_cell.angle_beta   90.00
_cell.angle_gamma   90.00
#
_symmetry.space_group_name_H-M   'P 1'
#
loop_
_entity.id
_entity.type
_entity.pdbx_description
1 polymer ?
#
loop_
_entity_poly.entity_id
_entity_poly.type
_entity_poly.pdbx_seq_one_letter_code
_entity_poly.pdbx_strand_id
1 'polypeptide(L)'
;IRSFNQSRFPRVYKDSMLPVPETYNDPKDAWYPPGHGDLFESLHASGELDALIAQGREILFVSNGDNLGATVDLKILNHMIETGAEYIMELTDKTRADVKGGTLISYDGQVRLLEVAQVPKEHIDEFKNIRKFTNFNTNNLWINLKAVKRLVESSALEMEIIPNQKTITRGGQEINVLQLETACGAAIRHFSGAHGVVVPRSRF
;
A
#
# COMPACT_ATOMS: atom_id res chain seq x y z
N ILE A 1 17.76 -4.59 15.16
CA ILE A 1 16.39 -4.32 14.65
C ILE A 1 16.23 -2.81 14.62
N ARG A 2 15.82 -2.25 13.48
CA ARG A 2 15.48 -0.83 13.33
C ARG A 2 13.96 -0.69 13.32
N SER A 3 13.46 0.43 13.81
CA SER A 3 12.02 0.73 13.87
C SER A 3 11.82 2.21 13.56
N PHE A 4 10.82 2.51 12.75
CA PHE A 4 10.31 3.85 12.56
C PHE A 4 8.82 3.86 12.87
N ASN A 5 8.27 5.03 13.16
CA ASN A 5 6.84 5.18 13.38
C ASN A 5 6.18 5.66 12.08
N GLN A 6 5.07 5.02 11.74
CA GLN A 6 4.15 5.54 10.73
C GLN A 6 3.45 6.81 11.23
N SER A 7 2.92 7.59 10.29
CA SER A 7 2.16 8.80 10.56
C SER A 7 0.84 8.51 11.28
N ARG A 8 0.25 9.58 11.82
CA ARG A 8 -1.06 9.56 12.47
C ARG A 8 -1.91 10.71 11.94
N PHE A 9 -3.07 10.39 11.38
CA PHE A 9 -3.97 11.35 10.72
C PHE A 9 -5.24 11.57 11.54
N PRO A 10 -5.85 12.76 11.48
CA PRO A 10 -7.09 13.07 12.18
C PRO A 10 -8.26 12.38 11.49
N ARG A 11 -9.07 11.61 12.23
CA ARG A 11 -10.37 11.18 11.69
C ARG A 11 -11.19 12.41 11.33
N VAL A 12 -12.07 12.28 10.35
CA VAL A 12 -12.90 13.39 9.87
C VAL A 12 -14.37 13.05 10.11
N TYR A 13 -15.15 13.95 10.68
CA TYR A 13 -16.59 13.76 10.78
C TYR A 13 -17.22 13.69 9.39
N LYS A 14 -18.05 12.68 9.14
CA LYS A 14 -18.62 12.45 7.79
C LYS A 14 -19.53 13.60 7.34
N ASP A 15 -20.26 14.21 8.27
CA ASP A 15 -21.27 15.22 7.94
C ASP A 15 -20.66 16.62 7.79
N SER A 16 -19.74 17.01 8.68
CA SER A 16 -19.14 18.35 8.67
C SER A 16 -17.83 18.43 7.89
N MET A 17 -17.21 17.28 7.58
CA MET A 17 -15.86 17.20 7.00
C MET A 17 -14.78 17.89 7.85
N LEU A 18 -15.06 18.14 9.14
CA LEU A 18 -14.11 18.71 10.09
C LEU A 18 -13.32 17.60 10.82
N PRO A 19 -12.07 17.87 11.25
CA PRO A 19 -11.32 16.92 12.06
C PRO A 19 -12.05 16.62 13.37
N VAL A 20 -12.03 15.35 13.76
CA VAL A 20 -12.50 14.86 15.05
C VAL A 20 -11.63 15.35 16.21
N PRO A 21 -10.28 15.35 16.11
CA PRO A 21 -9.45 15.92 17.17
C PRO A 21 -9.45 17.44 17.08
N GLU A 22 -9.67 18.11 18.20
CA GLU A 22 -9.52 19.57 18.32
C GLU A 22 -8.08 19.95 18.70
N THR A 23 -7.40 19.06 19.44
CA THR A 23 -6.02 19.25 19.86
C THR A 23 -5.17 18.01 19.61
N TYR A 24 -3.84 18.18 19.59
CA TYR A 24 -2.89 17.06 19.44
C TYR A 24 -3.03 15.97 20.51
N ASN A 25 -3.47 16.37 21.72
CA ASN A 25 -3.60 15.50 22.89
C ASN A 25 -4.95 14.80 22.98
N ASP A 26 -5.83 15.00 22.00
CA ASP A 26 -7.11 14.31 21.96
C ASP A 26 -6.94 12.78 21.98
N PRO A 27 -7.94 12.05 22.49
CA PRO A 27 -7.83 10.60 22.66
C PRO A 27 -7.55 9.86 21.35
N LYS A 28 -6.93 8.68 21.44
CA LYS A 28 -6.47 7.90 20.27
C LYS A 28 -7.59 7.55 19.28
N ASP A 29 -8.82 7.45 19.74
CA ASP A 29 -10.00 7.21 18.89
C ASP A 29 -10.40 8.42 18.02
N ALA A 30 -9.77 9.59 18.20
CA ALA A 30 -9.85 10.71 17.26
C ALA A 30 -8.87 10.57 16.08
N TRP A 31 -7.91 9.65 16.17
CA TRP A 31 -6.78 9.52 15.24
C TRP A 31 -6.65 8.14 14.62
N TYR A 32 -6.15 8.05 13.40
CA TYR A 32 -5.97 6.77 12.72
C TYR A 32 -4.66 6.74 11.93
N PRO A 33 -4.10 5.55 11.66
CA PRO A 33 -2.99 5.43 10.72
C PRO A 33 -3.49 5.59 9.28
N PRO A 34 -2.82 6.35 8.41
CA PRO A 34 -3.27 6.65 7.04
C PRO A 34 -3.08 5.50 6.02
N GLY A 35 -3.16 4.25 6.49
CA GLY A 35 -2.92 3.07 5.68
C GLY A 35 -1.44 2.78 5.43
N HIS A 36 -1.16 1.62 4.85
CA HIS A 36 0.22 1.14 4.64
C HIS A 36 0.96 1.87 3.49
N GLY A 37 0.27 2.71 2.69
CA GLY A 37 0.93 3.59 1.72
C GLY A 37 1.82 4.66 2.36
N ASP A 38 1.59 4.98 3.64
CA ASP A 38 2.42 5.90 4.42
C ASP A 38 3.87 5.40 4.66
N LEU A 39 4.17 4.15 4.29
CA LEU A 39 5.51 3.59 4.32
C LEU A 39 6.55 4.54 3.72
N PHE A 40 6.30 5.11 2.54
CA PHE A 40 7.28 5.90 1.80
C PHE A 40 7.64 7.20 2.54
N GLU A 41 6.61 7.96 2.92
CA GLU A 41 6.76 9.23 3.64
C GLU A 41 7.37 9.01 5.02
N SER A 42 6.90 8.01 5.76
CA SER A 42 7.42 7.72 7.11
C SER A 42 8.85 7.18 7.10
N LEU A 43 9.23 6.39 6.10
CA LEU A 43 10.61 5.92 5.96
C LEU A 43 11.56 7.08 5.62
N HIS A 44 11.12 8.04 4.81
CA HIS A 44 11.86 9.25 4.50
C HIS A 44 11.94 10.20 5.71
N ALA A 45 10.81 10.57 6.30
CA ALA A 45 10.72 11.52 7.41
C ALA A 45 11.45 11.05 8.69
N SER A 46 11.55 9.73 8.89
CA SER A 46 12.31 9.17 10.02
C SER A 46 13.83 9.22 9.84
N GLY A 47 14.33 9.51 8.63
CA GLY A 47 15.76 9.45 8.28
C GLY A 47 16.28 8.02 8.06
N GLU A 48 15.43 7.00 8.22
CA GLU A 48 15.82 5.60 8.00
C GLU A 48 16.12 5.32 6.52
N LEU A 49 15.40 5.96 5.59
CA LEU A 49 15.68 5.87 4.16
C LEU A 49 17.12 6.27 3.84
N ASP A 50 17.53 7.45 4.31
CA ASP A 50 18.88 7.98 4.10
C ASP A 50 19.94 7.12 4.78
N ALA A 51 19.66 6.66 6.00
CA ALA A 51 20.57 5.78 6.72
C ALA A 51 20.79 4.44 5.98
N LEU A 52 19.75 3.87 5.37
CA LEU A 52 19.83 2.65 4.58
C LEU A 52 20.62 2.88 3.28
N ILE A 53 20.35 3.97 2.55
CA ILE A 53 21.06 4.33 1.33
C ILE A 53 22.54 4.58 1.63
N ALA A 54 22.87 5.30 2.71
CA ALA A 54 24.24 5.58 3.12
C ALA A 54 25.03 4.29 3.48
N GLN A 55 24.34 3.23 3.90
CA GLN A 55 24.92 1.90 4.13
C GLN A 55 25.09 1.08 2.84
N GLY A 56 24.75 1.63 1.67
CA GLY A 56 24.80 0.93 0.39
C GLY A 56 23.64 -0.04 0.17
N ARG A 57 22.52 0.10 0.89
CA ARG A 57 21.30 -0.67 0.61
C ARG A 57 20.58 -0.04 -0.59
N GLU A 58 20.17 -0.87 -1.54
CA GLU A 58 19.52 -0.40 -2.77
C GLU A 58 18.07 -0.86 -2.92
N ILE A 59 17.76 -2.07 -2.43
CA ILE A 59 16.45 -2.70 -2.59
C ILE A 59 15.88 -3.03 -1.21
N LEU A 60 14.60 -2.70 -1.03
CA LEU A 60 13.79 -3.00 0.14
C LEU A 60 12.76 -4.06 -0.22
N PHE A 61 12.73 -5.16 0.53
CA PHE A 61 11.63 -6.12 0.50
C PHE A 61 10.63 -5.78 1.60
N VAL A 62 9.36 -5.63 1.24
CA VAL A 62 8.26 -5.26 2.13
C VAL A 62 7.20 -6.36 2.07
N SER A 63 6.69 -6.78 3.21
CA SER A 63 5.58 -7.74 3.30
C SER A 63 4.69 -7.46 4.50
N ASN A 64 3.51 -8.07 4.49
CA ASN A 64 2.61 -8.06 5.65
C ASN A 64 3.20 -8.89 6.79
N GLY A 65 3.10 -8.40 8.03
CA GLY A 65 3.56 -9.12 9.21
C GLY A 65 2.76 -10.41 9.51
N ASP A 66 1.51 -10.47 9.04
CA ASP A 66 0.66 -11.66 9.11
C ASP A 66 0.92 -12.69 7.99
N ASN A 67 1.68 -12.33 6.94
CA ASN A 67 2.10 -13.26 5.89
C ASN A 67 3.44 -13.92 6.25
N LEU A 68 3.38 -15.12 6.84
CA LEU A 68 4.56 -15.90 7.21
C LEU A 68 5.26 -16.58 6.03
N GLY A 69 4.62 -16.64 4.86
CA GLY A 69 5.23 -17.17 3.63
C GLY A 69 6.17 -16.17 2.93
N ALA A 70 6.07 -14.89 3.28
CA ALA A 70 6.88 -13.83 2.71
C ALA A 70 8.32 -13.90 3.22
N THR A 71 9.23 -14.33 2.34
CA THR A 71 10.66 -14.43 2.62
C THR A 71 11.47 -13.90 1.44
N VAL A 72 12.71 -13.45 1.67
CA VAL A 72 13.57 -12.95 0.58
C VAL A 72 13.85 -14.05 -0.44
N ASP A 73 13.53 -13.81 -1.71
CA ASP A 73 13.87 -14.66 -2.85
C ASP A 73 14.92 -13.99 -3.75
N LEU A 74 16.10 -14.60 -3.86
CA LEU A 74 17.22 -14.05 -4.64
C LEU A 74 16.96 -14.04 -6.15
N LYS A 75 16.05 -14.88 -6.66
CA LYS A 75 15.69 -14.88 -8.09
C LYS A 75 14.92 -13.62 -8.44
N ILE A 76 13.98 -13.21 -7.58
CA ILE A 76 13.21 -11.99 -7.78
C ILE A 76 14.13 -10.77 -7.60
N LEU A 77 15.02 -10.81 -6.61
CA LEU A 77 16.05 -9.78 -6.43
C LEU A 77 16.91 -9.61 -7.69
N ASN A 78 17.47 -10.71 -8.22
CA ASN A 78 18.29 -10.67 -9.43
C ASN A 78 17.49 -10.17 -10.63
N HIS A 79 16.24 -10.61 -10.78
CA HIS A 79 15.34 -10.14 -11.84
C HIS A 79 15.10 -8.63 -11.77
N MET A 80 14.92 -8.07 -10.56
CA MET A 80 14.81 -6.62 -10.36
C MET A 80 16.06 -5.87 -10.81
N ILE A 81 17.25 -6.43 -10.52
CA ILE A 81 18.54 -5.85 -10.92
C ILE A 81 18.71 -5.92 -12.44
N GLU A 82 18.47 -7.08 -13.05
CA GLU A 82 18.65 -7.32 -14.49
C GLU A 82 17.69 -6.49 -15.35
N THR A 83 16.45 -6.32 -14.90
CA THR A 83 15.44 -5.53 -15.61
C THR A 83 15.55 -4.02 -15.33
N GLY A 84 16.29 -3.62 -14.30
CA GLY A 84 16.35 -2.23 -13.84
C GLY A 84 15.02 -1.72 -13.29
N ALA A 85 14.10 -2.62 -12.90
CA ALA A 85 12.81 -2.25 -12.36
C ALA A 85 12.95 -1.56 -11.00
N GLU A 86 12.23 -0.47 -10.80
CA GLU A 86 12.25 0.25 -9.52
C GLU A 86 11.22 -0.30 -8.53
N TYR A 87 10.24 -1.09 -9.00
CA TYR A 87 9.19 -1.68 -8.18
C TYR A 87 8.68 -3.00 -8.76
N ILE A 88 8.70 -4.06 -7.95
CA ILE A 88 8.08 -5.35 -8.30
C ILE A 88 7.05 -5.72 -7.24
N MET A 89 5.88 -6.16 -7.71
CA MET A 89 4.82 -6.71 -6.87
C MET A 89 4.70 -8.20 -7.12
N GLU A 90 4.83 -9.01 -6.07
CA GLU A 90 4.53 -10.44 -6.19
C GLU A 90 3.02 -10.65 -6.28
N LEU A 91 2.61 -11.42 -7.27
CA LEU A 91 1.24 -11.85 -7.50
C LEU A 91 1.12 -13.35 -7.26
N THR A 92 -0.03 -13.82 -6.84
CA THR A 92 -0.35 -15.26 -6.83
C THR A 92 -1.62 -15.53 -7.61
N ASP A 93 -1.81 -16.77 -8.05
CA ASP A 93 -3.09 -17.20 -8.60
C ASP A 93 -4.24 -16.92 -7.62
N LYS A 94 -5.31 -16.31 -8.15
CA LYS A 94 -6.51 -15.93 -7.41
C LYS A 94 -7.37 -17.15 -7.14
N THR A 95 -7.71 -17.34 -5.88
CA THR A 95 -8.61 -18.39 -5.41
C THR A 95 -9.95 -17.80 -5.00
N ARG A 96 -10.93 -18.67 -4.71
CA ARG A 96 -12.23 -18.23 -4.18
C ARG A 96 -12.13 -17.61 -2.77
N ALA A 97 -11.04 -17.85 -2.04
CA ALA A 97 -10.81 -17.25 -0.74
C ALA A 97 -10.35 -15.78 -0.84
N ASP A 98 -9.84 -15.37 -2.01
CA ASP A 98 -9.28 -14.03 -2.24
C ASP A 98 -10.39 -13.04 -2.64
N VAL A 99 -11.28 -12.77 -1.68
CA VAL A 99 -12.46 -11.91 -1.86
C VAL A 99 -12.22 -10.42 -1.62
N LYS A 100 -11.13 -10.06 -0.91
CA LYS A 100 -10.78 -8.68 -0.57
C LYS A 100 -9.32 -8.43 -0.94
N GLY A 101 -9.05 -7.36 -1.68
CA GLY A 101 -7.74 -6.95 -2.16
C GLY A 101 -7.78 -6.62 -3.65
N GLY A 102 -6.60 -6.42 -4.23
CA GLY A 102 -6.43 -5.94 -5.59
C GLY A 102 -5.69 -6.89 -6.51
N THR A 103 -5.63 -6.49 -7.77
CA THR A 103 -4.85 -7.16 -8.83
C THR A 103 -4.17 -6.11 -9.70
N LEU A 104 -3.14 -6.51 -10.43
CA LEU A 104 -2.51 -5.62 -11.39
C LEU A 104 -3.30 -5.60 -12.70
N ILE A 105 -3.50 -4.40 -13.21
CA ILE A 105 -4.05 -4.13 -14.53
C ILE A 105 -3.06 -3.28 -15.34
N SER A 106 -3.19 -3.33 -16.65
CA SER A 106 -2.57 -2.35 -17.55
C SER A 106 -3.63 -1.31 -17.93
N TYR A 107 -3.34 -0.04 -17.68
CA TYR A 107 -4.21 1.07 -18.02
C TYR A 107 -3.35 2.20 -18.61
N ASP A 108 -3.67 2.64 -19.82
CA ASP A 108 -2.89 3.63 -20.59
C ASP A 108 -1.39 3.29 -20.69
N GLY A 109 -1.07 1.99 -20.86
CA GLY A 109 0.30 1.51 -20.97
C GLY A 109 1.09 1.50 -19.65
N GLN A 110 0.43 1.81 -18.52
CA GLN A 110 1.02 1.78 -17.19
C GLN A 110 0.42 0.67 -16.34
N VAL A 111 1.26 0.06 -15.51
CA VAL A 111 0.83 -0.91 -14.51
C VAL A 111 0.18 -0.17 -13.35
N ARG A 112 -1.02 -0.61 -12.95
CA ARG A 112 -1.76 -0.06 -11.81
C ARG A 112 -2.35 -1.18 -10.96
N LEU A 113 -2.43 -0.93 -9.65
CA LEU A 113 -3.21 -1.77 -8.75
C LEU A 113 -4.68 -1.36 -8.83
N LEU A 114 -5.55 -2.31 -9.16
CA LEU A 114 -7.00 -2.14 -9.08
C LEU A 114 -7.51 -2.87 -7.84
N GLU A 115 -7.96 -2.10 -6.86
CA GLU A 115 -8.58 -2.61 -5.64
C GLU A 115 -10.09 -2.83 -5.81
N VAL A 116 -10.65 -3.83 -5.12
CA VAL A 116 -12.11 -4.10 -5.17
C VAL A 116 -12.95 -2.87 -4.78
N ALA A 117 -12.44 -2.03 -3.89
CA ALA A 117 -13.12 -0.81 -3.44
C ALA A 117 -13.28 0.25 -4.54
N GLN A 118 -12.49 0.15 -5.61
CA GLN A 118 -12.49 1.06 -6.76
C GLN A 118 -13.39 0.56 -7.89
N VAL A 119 -13.90 -0.67 -7.78
CA VAL A 119 -14.74 -1.29 -8.81
C VAL A 119 -16.19 -0.85 -8.61
N PRO A 120 -16.86 -0.29 -9.65
CA PRO A 120 -18.29 0.02 -9.58
C PRO A 120 -19.13 -1.21 -9.20
N LYS A 121 -20.22 -1.00 -8.47
CA LYS A 121 -21.01 -2.08 -7.85
C LYS A 121 -21.50 -3.11 -8.86
N GLU A 122 -21.89 -2.64 -10.04
CA GLU A 122 -22.34 -3.41 -11.19
C GLU A 122 -21.26 -4.32 -11.80
N HIS A 123 -19.98 -4.02 -11.56
CA HIS A 123 -18.84 -4.78 -12.10
C HIS A 123 -18.11 -5.64 -11.06
N ILE A 124 -18.59 -5.64 -9.80
CA ILE A 124 -17.94 -6.40 -8.71
C ILE A 124 -17.88 -7.90 -9.00
N ASP A 125 -18.95 -8.49 -9.55
CA ASP A 125 -18.99 -9.92 -9.84
C ASP A 125 -18.02 -10.30 -10.97
N GLU A 126 -17.82 -9.40 -11.92
CA GLU A 126 -16.81 -9.55 -12.96
C GLU A 126 -15.39 -9.44 -12.39
N PHE A 127 -15.14 -8.51 -11.46
CA PHE A 127 -13.86 -8.41 -10.76
C PHE A 127 -13.55 -9.64 -9.91
N LYS A 128 -14.57 -10.25 -9.30
CA LYS A 128 -14.45 -11.50 -8.52
C LYS A 128 -14.25 -12.73 -9.40
N ASN A 129 -14.49 -12.63 -10.71
CA ASN A 129 -14.33 -13.76 -11.61
C ASN A 129 -12.85 -14.14 -11.77
N ILE A 130 -12.45 -15.24 -11.15
CA ILE A 130 -11.09 -15.80 -11.18
C ILE A 130 -10.60 -16.18 -12.58
N ARG A 131 -11.50 -16.32 -13.57
CA ARG A 131 -11.11 -16.57 -14.97
C ARG A 131 -10.75 -15.29 -15.71
N LYS A 132 -11.25 -14.13 -15.26
CA LYS A 132 -10.94 -12.82 -15.85
C LYS A 132 -9.78 -12.16 -15.15
N PHE A 133 -9.84 -12.10 -13.82
CA PHE A 133 -8.76 -11.60 -12.98
C PHE A 133 -8.11 -12.80 -12.28
N THR A 134 -7.10 -13.35 -12.93
CA THR A 134 -6.47 -14.62 -12.53
C THR A 134 -5.46 -14.45 -11.41
N ASN A 135 -4.98 -13.23 -11.17
CA ASN A 135 -3.91 -12.94 -10.23
C ASN A 135 -4.40 -12.08 -9.07
N PHE A 136 -3.71 -12.16 -7.94
CA PHE A 136 -4.03 -11.44 -6.71
C PHE A 136 -2.74 -10.84 -6.11
N ASN A 137 -2.81 -9.59 -5.63
CA ASN A 137 -1.69 -8.91 -4.97
C ASN A 137 -1.40 -9.53 -3.60
N THR A 138 -0.20 -10.05 -3.40
CA THR A 138 0.24 -10.64 -2.13
C THR A 138 0.67 -9.60 -1.08
N ASN A 139 0.86 -8.36 -1.51
CA ASN A 139 1.52 -7.28 -0.77
C ASN A 139 2.99 -7.59 -0.39
N ASN A 140 3.63 -8.55 -1.06
CA ASN A 140 5.08 -8.71 -1.07
C ASN A 140 5.66 -7.82 -2.18
N LEU A 141 6.48 -6.84 -1.81
CA LEU A 141 6.89 -5.75 -2.67
C LEU A 141 8.42 -5.60 -2.63
N TRP A 142 9.03 -5.40 -3.79
CA TRP A 142 10.45 -5.15 -3.93
C TRP A 142 10.64 -3.75 -4.49
N ILE A 143 11.32 -2.88 -3.75
CA ILE A 143 11.27 -1.44 -3.99
C ILE A 143 12.68 -0.86 -3.99
N ASN A 144 13.02 -0.08 -5.01
CA ASN A 144 14.30 0.61 -5.09
C ASN A 144 14.32 1.83 -4.17
N LEU A 145 15.23 1.86 -3.19
CA LEU A 145 15.32 2.91 -2.18
C LEU A 145 15.65 4.29 -2.77
N LYS A 146 16.51 4.35 -3.80
CA LYS A 146 16.85 5.61 -4.48
C LYS A 146 15.64 6.17 -5.23
N ALA A 147 14.83 5.29 -5.83
CA ALA A 147 13.57 5.68 -6.48
C ALA A 147 12.55 6.20 -5.45
N VAL A 148 12.42 5.55 -4.29
CA VAL A 148 11.59 6.07 -3.18
C VAL A 148 12.01 7.47 -2.81
N LYS A 149 13.30 7.70 -2.55
CA LYS A 149 13.82 9.01 -2.19
C LYS A 149 13.47 10.07 -3.25
N ARG A 150 13.77 9.77 -4.52
CA ARG A 150 13.46 10.66 -5.65
C ARG A 150 11.98 11.00 -5.73
N LEU A 151 11.10 10.02 -5.59
CA LEU A 151 9.65 10.21 -5.73
C LEU A 151 9.04 10.97 -4.53
N VAL A 152 9.53 10.75 -3.31
CA VAL A 152 9.09 11.49 -2.12
C VAL A 152 9.58 12.94 -2.16
N GLU A 153 10.87 13.18 -2.43
CA GLU A 153 11.44 14.53 -2.47
C GLU A 153 10.85 15.41 -3.59
N SER A 154 10.42 14.79 -4.69
CA SER A 154 9.72 15.47 -5.78
C SER A 154 8.20 15.54 -5.61
N SER A 155 7.66 15.01 -4.51
CA SER A 155 6.22 14.91 -4.24
C SER A 155 5.43 14.23 -5.37
N ALA A 156 6.06 13.27 -6.05
CA ALA A 156 5.48 12.56 -7.21
C ALA A 156 4.61 11.36 -6.82
N LEU A 157 4.63 10.91 -5.55
CA LEU A 157 3.79 9.81 -5.06
C LEU A 157 2.34 10.24 -4.81
N GLU A 158 1.65 10.66 -5.86
CA GLU A 158 0.22 10.96 -5.82
C GLU A 158 -0.58 9.65 -5.79
N MET A 159 -0.68 9.01 -4.63
CA MET A 159 -1.44 7.78 -4.45
C MET A 159 -2.95 8.07 -4.33
N GLU A 160 -3.76 7.12 -4.77
CA GLU A 160 -5.20 7.24 -4.69
C GLU A 160 -5.69 7.11 -3.24
N ILE A 161 -6.56 8.04 -2.85
CA ILE A 161 -7.16 8.07 -1.51
C ILE A 161 -8.28 7.03 -1.44
N ILE A 162 -8.24 6.19 -0.41
CA ILE A 162 -9.25 5.19 -0.10
C ILE A 162 -10.10 5.71 1.07
N PRO A 163 -11.34 6.16 0.83
CA PRO A 163 -12.21 6.64 1.89
C PRO A 163 -12.88 5.47 2.63
N ASN A 164 -12.42 5.22 3.85
CA ASN A 164 -13.00 4.21 4.74
C ASN A 164 -14.00 4.86 5.70
N GLN A 165 -15.26 4.43 5.63
CA GLN A 165 -16.30 4.83 6.58
C GLN A 165 -16.22 3.96 7.84
N LYS A 166 -16.16 4.61 9.01
CA LYS A 166 -16.13 3.97 10.32
C LYS A 166 -17.09 4.67 11.28
N THR A 167 -17.26 4.08 12.44
CA THR A 167 -18.03 4.64 13.55
C THR A 167 -17.13 4.71 14.79
N ILE A 168 -17.20 5.82 15.52
CA ILE A 168 -16.57 5.97 16.84
C ILE A 168 -17.63 6.31 17.88
N THR A 169 -17.38 6.01 19.15
CA THR A 169 -18.28 6.37 20.26
C THR A 169 -17.74 7.60 20.99
N ARG A 170 -18.50 8.69 21.03
CA ARG A 170 -18.16 9.89 21.81
C ARG A 170 -19.37 10.33 22.63
N GLY A 171 -19.17 10.56 23.93
CA GLY A 171 -20.26 10.97 24.83
C GLY A 171 -21.44 9.97 24.89
N GLY A 172 -21.17 8.68 24.63
CA GLY A 172 -22.21 7.64 24.55
C GLY A 172 -22.99 7.60 23.23
N GLN A 173 -22.62 8.42 22.25
CA GLN A 173 -23.24 8.43 20.92
C GLN A 173 -22.30 7.85 19.87
N GLU A 174 -22.87 7.11 18.91
CA GLU A 174 -22.16 6.65 17.74
C GLU A 174 -22.09 7.74 16.67
N ILE A 175 -20.88 8.04 16.21
CA ILE A 175 -20.63 9.09 15.22
C ILE A 175 -19.92 8.48 14.01
N ASN A 176 -20.46 8.77 12.82
CA ASN A 176 -19.85 8.36 11.56
C ASN A 176 -18.65 9.24 11.22
N VAL A 177 -17.55 8.59 10.87
CA VAL A 177 -16.27 9.24 10.56
C VAL A 177 -15.65 8.64 9.30
N LEU A 178 -14.78 9.42 8.68
CA LEU A 178 -13.97 9.04 7.54
C LEU A 178 -12.52 8.85 7.97
N GLN A 179 -11.91 7.82 7.40
CA GLN A 179 -10.48 7.55 7.39
C GLN A 179 -10.03 7.60 5.93
N LEU A 180 -9.12 8.50 5.61
CA LEU A 180 -8.53 8.64 4.30
C LEU A 180 -7.19 7.91 4.31
N GLU A 181 -7.14 6.76 3.64
CA GLU A 181 -5.98 5.88 3.63
C GLU A 181 -5.35 5.80 2.23
N THR A 182 -4.11 5.34 2.17
CA THR A 182 -3.44 4.96 0.92
C THR A 182 -2.88 3.54 1.04
N ALA A 183 -2.75 2.86 -0.10
CA ALA A 183 -2.20 1.51 -0.18
C ALA A 183 -0.80 1.53 -0.79
N CYS A 184 0.17 0.89 -0.14
CA CYS A 184 1.55 0.76 -0.62
C CYS A 184 1.62 0.23 -2.06
N GLY A 185 0.83 -0.81 -2.37
CA GLY A 185 0.76 -1.38 -3.71
C GLY A 185 0.25 -0.40 -4.79
N ALA A 186 -0.50 0.65 -4.44
CA ALA A 186 -0.96 1.66 -5.39
C ALA A 186 0.19 2.56 -5.89
N ALA A 187 1.32 2.60 -5.16
CA ALA A 187 2.49 3.37 -5.56
C ALA A 187 3.16 2.84 -6.83
N ILE A 188 2.92 1.56 -7.20
CA ILE A 188 3.55 0.89 -8.34
C ILE A 188 3.54 1.71 -9.64
N ARG A 189 2.48 2.49 -9.88
CA ARG A 189 2.31 3.30 -11.09
C ARG A 189 3.32 4.44 -11.25
N HIS A 190 3.96 4.83 -10.15
CA HIS A 190 4.89 5.96 -10.08
C HIS A 190 6.36 5.54 -10.27
N PHE A 191 6.62 4.23 -10.30
CA PHE A 191 7.96 3.67 -10.43
C PHE A 191 8.26 3.25 -11.87
N SER A 192 9.49 3.48 -12.31
CA SER A 192 9.92 3.13 -13.66
C SER A 192 10.16 1.63 -13.79
N GLY A 193 9.76 1.07 -14.94
CA GLY A 193 9.92 -0.37 -15.21
C GLY A 193 9.12 -1.27 -14.27
N ALA A 194 8.13 -0.73 -13.56
CA ALA A 194 7.38 -1.46 -12.56
C ALA A 194 6.49 -2.56 -13.16
N HIS A 195 6.48 -3.74 -12.55
CA HIS A 195 5.73 -4.89 -13.05
C HIS A 195 5.42 -5.93 -11.97
N GLY A 196 4.56 -6.89 -12.31
CA GLY A 196 4.21 -8.02 -11.45
C GLY A 196 5.03 -9.26 -11.76
N VAL A 197 5.34 -10.05 -10.73
CA VAL A 197 5.91 -11.40 -10.86
C VAL A 197 4.96 -12.40 -10.22
N VAL A 198 4.49 -13.40 -10.98
CA VAL A 198 3.63 -14.46 -10.42
C VAL A 198 4.50 -15.44 -9.64
N VAL A 199 4.15 -15.66 -8.39
CA VAL A 199 4.85 -16.54 -7.45
C VAL A 199 3.92 -17.65 -6.96
N PRO A 200 4.47 -18.76 -6.43
CA PRO A 200 3.64 -19.79 -5.83
C PRO A 200 2.90 -19.28 -4.59
N ARG A 201 1.60 -19.62 -4.47
CA ARG A 201 1.09 -20.40 -3.32
C ARG A 201 1.69 -20.05 -1.95
N SER A 202 2.77 -20.77 -1.65
CA SER A 202 3.50 -20.77 -0.39
C SER A 202 4.10 -19.43 0.05
N ARG A 203 4.05 -18.39 -0.78
CA ARG A 203 4.53 -17.04 -0.45
C ARG A 203 3.41 -16.08 -0.01
N PHE A 204 2.14 -16.53 0.01
CA PHE A 204 0.95 -15.77 0.42
C PHE A 204 -0.13 -16.63 1.07
#